data_AF-A0A8T3S050-F1
#
_entry.id   AF-A0A8T3S050-F1
#
_cell.length_a   1.000
_cell.length_b   1.000
_cell.length_c   1.000
_cell.angle_alpha   90.00
_cell.angle_beta   90.00
_cell.angle_gamma   90.00
#
_symmetry.space_group_name_H-M   'P 1'
#
loop_
_entity.id
_entity.type
_entity.pdbx_description
1 polymer ?
#
loop_
_entity_poly.entity_id
_entity_poly.type
_entity_poly.pdbx_seq_one_letter_code
_entity_poly.pdbx_strand_id
1 'polypeptide(L)'
;MNLRPAVMSRAAFLAATDALIEIGDALVAEPAWDRFRVWLIDSDALLERVWGRMDRYHLAWLNVGRGSAPPGSSLDDAGTRSFIAEVASGKLAVLRTMRTSVERQGWTLLSDDDEENHPTEENR
;
A
#
# COMPACT_ATOMS: atom_id res chain seq x y z
N MET A 1 -24.61 19.96 -1.33
CA MET A 1 -23.27 19.39 -1.02
C MET A 1 -23.14 18.12 -1.83
N ASN A 2 -22.29 18.11 -2.87
CA ASN A 2 -22.09 16.92 -3.69
C ASN A 2 -21.05 16.03 -2.98
N LEU A 3 -21.51 15.09 -2.15
CA LEU A 3 -20.64 14.07 -1.56
C LEU A 3 -20.13 13.20 -2.72
N ARG A 4 -18.81 13.16 -2.91
CA ARG A 4 -18.22 12.22 -3.88
C ARG A 4 -18.53 10.79 -3.40
N PRO A 5 -18.91 9.86 -4.28
CA PRO A 5 -19.14 8.48 -3.90
C PRO A 5 -17.87 7.89 -3.28
N ALA A 6 -18.03 7.05 -2.25
CA ALA A 6 -16.93 6.32 -1.64
C ALA A 6 -16.23 5.44 -2.69
N VAL A 7 -14.90 5.37 -2.64
CA VAL A 7 -14.09 4.65 -3.63
C VAL A 7 -13.92 3.17 -3.28
N MET A 8 -14.10 2.83 -2.00
CA MET A 8 -14.17 1.47 -1.43
C MET A 8 -14.66 1.56 0.03
N SER A 9 -15.00 0.41 0.64
CA SER A 9 -15.24 0.37 2.09
C SER A 9 -13.94 0.46 2.88
N ARG A 10 -14.04 0.97 4.10
CA ARG A 10 -12.95 1.07 5.06
C ARG A 10 -12.41 -0.31 5.44
N ALA A 11 -13.29 -1.30 5.61
CA ALA A 11 -12.88 -2.68 5.86
C ALA A 11 -12.05 -3.24 4.69
N ALA A 12 -12.47 -3.03 3.45
CA ALA A 12 -11.72 -3.46 2.26
C ALA A 12 -10.35 -2.78 2.18
N PHE A 13 -10.28 -1.49 2.49
CA PHE A 13 -9.01 -0.76 2.54
C PHE A 13 -8.05 -1.31 3.60
N LEU A 14 -8.55 -1.56 4.82
CA LEU A 14 -7.76 -2.11 5.92
C LEU A 14 -7.25 -3.52 5.57
N ALA A 15 -8.11 -4.39 5.04
CA ALA A 15 -7.74 -5.73 4.60
C ALA A 15 -6.68 -5.71 3.47
N ALA A 16 -6.85 -4.83 2.47
CA ALA A 16 -5.86 -4.67 1.41
C ALA A 16 -4.53 -4.14 1.94
N THR A 17 -4.57 -3.22 2.91
CA THR A 17 -3.36 -2.69 3.56
C THR A 17 -2.65 -3.78 4.39
N ASP A 18 -3.40 -4.63 5.09
CA ASP A 18 -2.86 -5.76 5.85
C ASP A 18 -2.17 -6.77 4.94
N ALA A 19 -2.79 -7.13 3.81
CA ALA A 19 -2.15 -8.01 2.82
C ALA A 19 -0.84 -7.41 2.28
N LEU A 20 -0.80 -6.10 2.00
CA LEU A 20 0.43 -5.43 1.57
C LEU A 20 1.50 -5.43 2.68
N ILE A 21 1.10 -5.31 3.95
CA ILE A 21 2.04 -5.39 5.08
C ILE A 21 2.65 -6.79 5.17
N GLU A 22 1.84 -7.85 5.08
CA GLU A 22 2.32 -9.23 5.12
C GLU A 22 3.30 -9.54 3.97
N ILE A 23 2.97 -9.11 2.74
CA ILE A 23 3.86 -9.26 1.59
C ILE A 23 5.16 -8.47 1.78
N GLY A 24 5.07 -7.25 2.31
CA GLY A 24 6.24 -6.42 2.59
C GLY A 24 7.14 -7.03 3.65
N ASP A 25 6.58 -7.60 4.72
CA ASP A 25 7.35 -8.28 5.76
C ASP A 25 8.08 -9.51 5.19
N ALA A 26 7.40 -10.28 4.32
CA ALA A 26 8.03 -11.38 3.60
C ALA A 26 9.15 -10.92 2.65
N LEU A 27 9.03 -9.73 2.04
CA LEU A 27 10.06 -9.13 1.19
C LEU A 27 11.29 -8.67 1.97
N VAL A 28 11.11 -8.16 3.20
CA VAL A 28 12.23 -7.82 4.07
C VAL A 28 12.99 -9.08 4.48
N ALA A 29 12.27 -10.16 4.80
CA ALA A 29 12.88 -11.44 5.18
C ALA A 29 13.56 -12.14 4.00
N GLU A 30 12.91 -12.17 2.83
CA GLU A 30 13.41 -12.80 1.61
C GLU A 30 13.27 -11.85 0.41
N PRO A 31 14.29 -10.98 0.18
CA PRO A 31 14.26 -10.02 -0.91
C PRO A 31 14.23 -10.69 -2.29
N ALA A 32 13.21 -10.36 -3.07
CA ALA A 32 13.03 -10.85 -4.44
C ALA A 32 12.52 -9.73 -5.35
N TRP A 33 13.24 -9.46 -6.44
CA TRP A 33 13.00 -8.30 -7.32
C TRP A 33 11.60 -8.31 -7.96
N ASP A 34 11.17 -9.44 -8.52
CA ASP A 34 9.88 -9.50 -9.21
C ASP A 34 8.71 -9.30 -8.25
N ARG A 35 8.77 -9.92 -7.06
CA ARG A 35 7.77 -9.74 -6.00
C ARG A 35 7.77 -8.30 -5.49
N PHE A 36 8.95 -7.71 -5.31
CA PHE A 36 9.09 -6.32 -4.90
C PHE A 36 8.44 -5.35 -5.90
N ARG A 37 8.67 -5.54 -7.20
CA ARG A 37 8.08 -4.72 -8.25
C ARG A 37 6.55 -4.81 -8.25
N VAL A 38 5.98 -6.01 -8.14
CA VAL A 38 4.53 -6.21 -8.06
C VAL A 38 3.96 -5.53 -6.81
N TRP A 39 4.57 -5.75 -5.66
CA TRP A 39 4.16 -5.13 -4.40
C TRP A 39 4.18 -3.59 -4.45
N LEU A 40 5.16 -2.99 -5.14
CA LEU A 40 5.17 -1.54 -5.36
C LEU A 40 3.95 -1.09 -6.17
N ILE A 41 3.66 -1.76 -7.28
CA ILE A 41 2.53 -1.45 -8.18
C ILE A 41 1.20 -1.59 -7.42
N ASP A 42 1.01 -2.68 -6.68
CA ASP A 42 -0.24 -2.95 -5.97
C ASP A 42 -0.48 -1.92 -4.86
N SER A 43 0.59 -1.54 -4.13
CA SER A 43 0.47 -0.49 -3.15
C SER A 43 0.20 0.87 -3.78
N ASP A 44 0.80 1.20 -4.92
CA ASP A 44 0.56 2.49 -5.58
C ASP A 44 -0.87 2.56 -6.13
N ALA A 45 -1.38 1.46 -6.68
CA ALA A 45 -2.77 1.35 -7.14
C ALA A 45 -3.78 1.52 -5.99
N LEU A 46 -3.50 0.93 -4.81
CA LEU A 46 -4.34 1.11 -3.63
C LEU A 46 -4.37 2.57 -3.18
N LEU A 47 -3.20 3.22 -3.10
CA LEU A 47 -3.08 4.61 -2.68
C LEU A 47 -3.73 5.57 -3.69
N GLU A 48 -3.50 5.35 -4.99
CA GLU A 48 -4.09 6.16 -6.06
C GLU A 48 -5.61 6.07 -6.05
N ARG A 49 -6.17 4.89 -5.76
CA ARG A 49 -7.63 4.73 -5.68
C ARG A 49 -8.24 5.56 -4.55
N VAL A 50 -7.55 5.69 -3.41
CA VAL A 50 -8.08 6.36 -2.21
C VAL A 50 -7.77 7.85 -2.16
N TRP A 51 -6.60 8.27 -2.64
CA TRP A 51 -6.14 9.67 -2.58
C TRP A 51 -6.06 10.34 -3.96
N GLY A 52 -6.37 9.62 -5.03
CA GLY A 52 -6.16 10.07 -6.41
C GLY A 52 -4.70 9.96 -6.84
N ARG A 53 -4.42 10.33 -8.09
CA ARG A 53 -3.06 10.30 -8.66
C ARG A 53 -2.13 11.16 -7.81
N MET A 54 -1.25 10.50 -7.06
CA MET A 54 -0.30 11.18 -6.19
C MET A 54 0.83 11.77 -7.04
N ASP A 55 1.10 13.06 -6.90
CA ASP A 55 2.10 13.73 -7.73
C ASP A 55 3.51 13.16 -7.51
N ARG A 56 4.41 13.34 -8.49
CA ARG A 56 5.78 12.77 -8.57
C ARG A 56 6.66 12.87 -7.31
N TYR A 57 6.28 13.72 -6.36
CA TYR A 57 6.95 13.89 -5.05
C TYR A 57 6.67 12.74 -4.07
N HIS A 58 5.57 11.98 -4.23
CA HIS A 58 5.33 10.77 -3.44
C HIS A 58 6.25 9.62 -3.87
N LEU A 59 6.56 9.52 -5.18
CA LEU A 59 7.60 8.61 -5.67
C LEU A 59 8.99 8.98 -5.12
N ALA A 60 9.30 10.27 -4.96
CA ALA A 60 10.54 10.71 -4.30
C ALA A 60 10.59 10.34 -2.80
N TRP A 61 9.43 10.16 -2.14
CA TRP A 61 9.32 9.71 -0.75
C TRP A 61 9.49 8.19 -0.60
N LEU A 62 9.10 7.41 -1.63
CA LEU A 62 9.46 5.99 -1.77
C LEU A 62 10.93 5.76 -2.16
N ASN A 63 11.64 6.81 -2.61
CA ASN A 63 13.08 6.80 -2.86
C ASN A 63 13.93 7.04 -1.59
N VAL A 64 13.34 6.92 -0.39
CA VAL A 64 14.09 6.78 0.87
C VAL A 64 14.78 5.41 0.86
N GLY A 65 15.96 5.43 0.24
CA GLY A 65 16.86 4.31 -0.03
C GLY A 65 18.08 4.74 -0.83
N ARG A 66 18.32 6.07 -0.97
CA ARG A 66 19.53 6.62 -1.60
C ARG A 66 20.75 6.43 -0.68
N GLY A 67 21.06 5.17 -0.40
CA GLY A 67 22.35 4.67 0.02
C GLY A 67 22.89 3.58 -0.93
N SER A 68 22.07 3.02 -1.81
CA SER A 68 22.47 1.90 -2.68
C SER A 68 22.59 2.32 -4.16
N ALA A 69 23.68 3.04 -4.42
CA ALA A 69 24.35 3.26 -5.72
C ALA A 69 23.63 4.08 -6.84
N PRO A 70 24.38 4.89 -7.64
CA PRO A 70 23.82 5.78 -8.65
C PRO A 70 23.30 5.04 -9.90
N PRO A 71 22.42 5.66 -10.72
CA PRO A 71 21.97 5.10 -11.99
C PRO A 71 23.20 4.86 -12.90
N GLY A 72 23.56 3.60 -13.12
CA GLY A 72 24.70 3.20 -13.94
C GLY A 72 25.71 2.26 -13.28
N SER A 73 25.65 2.03 -11.96
CA SER A 73 26.34 0.89 -11.35
C SER A 73 25.43 -0.33 -11.37
N SER A 74 25.86 -1.44 -11.96
CA SER A 74 25.20 -2.73 -11.74
C SER A 74 25.28 -3.04 -10.23
N LEU A 75 24.18 -2.91 -9.50
CA LEU A 75 24.08 -3.53 -8.19
C LEU A 75 24.31 -5.02 -8.41
N ASP A 76 25.25 -5.60 -7.67
CA ASP A 76 25.35 -7.05 -7.58
C ASP A 76 24.11 -7.58 -6.83
N ASP A 77 23.97 -8.91 -6.79
CA ASP A 77 22.81 -9.54 -6.16
C ASP A 77 22.66 -9.13 -4.68
N ALA A 78 23.78 -8.92 -3.98
CA ALA A 78 23.78 -8.46 -2.58
C ALA A 78 23.27 -7.02 -2.46
N GLY A 79 23.73 -6.12 -3.32
CA GLY A 79 23.26 -4.73 -3.39
C GLY A 79 21.77 -4.64 -3.72
N THR A 80 21.30 -5.48 -4.64
CA THR A 80 19.88 -5.56 -5.00
C THR A 80 19.02 -6.02 -3.83
N ARG A 81 19.46 -7.07 -3.10
CA ARG A 81 18.74 -7.56 -1.91
C ARG A 81 18.69 -6.51 -0.79
N SER A 82 19.79 -5.80 -0.55
CA SER A 82 19.86 -4.72 0.45
C SER A 82 18.93 -3.56 0.10
N PHE A 83 18.95 -3.13 -1.17
CA PHE A 83 18.07 -2.08 -1.67
C PHE A 83 16.58 -2.44 -1.49
N ILE A 84 16.18 -3.65 -1.87
CA ILE A 84 14.79 -4.12 -1.70
C ILE A 84 14.40 -4.08 -0.22
N ALA A 85 15.24 -4.60 0.68
CA ALA A 85 14.93 -4.65 2.11
C ALA A 85 14.79 -3.25 2.72
N GLU A 86 15.65 -2.30 2.33
CA GLU A 86 15.61 -0.91 2.78
C GLU A 86 14.31 -0.22 2.34
N VAL A 87 13.99 -0.29 1.05
CA VAL A 87 12.78 0.33 0.50
C VAL A 87 11.51 -0.32 1.05
N ALA A 88 11.48 -1.66 1.15
CA ALA A 88 10.36 -2.38 1.73
C ALA A 88 10.13 -1.99 3.19
N SER A 89 11.19 -1.89 3.99
CA SER A 89 11.11 -1.46 5.39
C SER A 89 10.54 -0.03 5.52
N GLY A 90 11.01 0.90 4.68
CA GLY A 90 10.51 2.27 4.66
C GLY A 90 9.02 2.34 4.32
N LYS A 91 8.59 1.66 3.25
CA LYS A 91 7.19 1.64 2.81
C LYS A 91 6.28 0.90 3.80
N LEU A 92 6.77 -0.14 4.47
CA LEU A 92 6.04 -0.81 5.56
C LEU A 92 5.71 0.12 6.72
N ALA A 93 6.66 0.96 7.14
CA ALA A 93 6.41 1.93 8.22
C ALA A 93 5.24 2.86 7.87
N VAL A 94 5.20 3.33 6.62
CA VAL A 94 4.12 4.16 6.09
C VAL A 94 2.79 3.41 6.08
N LEU A 95 2.76 2.20 5.52
CA LEU A 95 1.54 1.38 5.44
C LEU A 95 0.96 1.14 6.84
N ARG A 96 1.79 0.84 7.83
CA ARG A 96 1.37 0.64 9.23
C ARG A 96 0.82 1.91 9.86
N THR A 97 1.50 3.05 9.67
CA THR A 97 1.02 4.35 10.18
C THR A 97 -0.31 4.75 9.53
N MET A 98 -0.43 4.54 8.22
CA MET A 98 -1.64 4.83 7.45
C MET A 98 -2.80 3.93 7.90
N ARG A 99 -2.58 2.61 7.98
CA ARG A 99 -3.55 1.64 8.50
C ARG A 99 -4.09 2.09 9.86
N THR A 100 -3.18 2.39 10.81
CA THR A 100 -3.54 2.86 12.15
C THR A 100 -4.34 4.16 12.11
N SER A 101 -3.97 5.10 11.23
CA SER A 101 -4.68 6.38 11.09
C SER A 101 -6.09 6.18 10.56
N VAL A 102 -6.27 5.39 9.50
CA VAL A 102 -7.59 5.10 8.90
C VAL A 102 -8.46 4.26 9.85
N GLU A 103 -7.87 3.32 10.58
CA GLU A 103 -8.57 2.56 11.61
C GLU A 103 -9.08 3.47 12.73
N ARG A 104 -8.31 4.47 13.17
CA ARG A 104 -8.70 5.32 14.29
C ARG A 104 -9.58 6.51 13.92
N GLN A 105 -9.39 7.06 12.72
CA GLN A 105 -9.95 8.37 12.33
C GLN A 105 -10.87 8.27 11.11
N GLY A 106 -10.88 7.14 10.41
CA GLY A 106 -11.57 6.99 9.14
C GLY A 106 -10.92 7.82 8.02
N TRP A 107 -11.57 7.83 6.85
CA TRP A 107 -11.20 8.69 5.73
C TRP A 107 -12.44 9.01 4.91
N THR A 108 -12.59 10.27 4.48
CA THR A 108 -13.84 10.76 3.88
C THR A 108 -14.20 10.13 2.52
N LEU A 109 -13.23 9.46 1.87
CA LEU A 109 -13.46 8.73 0.62
C LEU A 109 -13.68 7.22 0.83
N LEU A 110 -13.62 6.74 2.08
CA LEU A 110 -13.96 5.37 2.44
C LEU A 110 -15.36 5.36 3.07
N SER A 111 -16.17 4.35 2.74
CA SER A 111 -17.43 4.12 3.46
C SER A 111 -17.20 3.21 4.67
N ASP A 112 -18.03 3.36 5.70
CA ASP A 112 -18.03 2.43 6.85
C ASP A 112 -18.87 1.16 6.57
N ASP A 113 -19.28 0.94 5.32
CA ASP A 113 -20.15 -0.19 4.96
C ASP A 113 -19.42 -1.53 5.12
N ASP A 114 -19.68 -2.16 6.26
CA ASP A 114 -19.61 -3.60 6.52
C ASP A 114 -20.95 -4.26 6.12
N GLU A 115 -21.57 -3.89 4.99
CA GLU A 115 -22.77 -4.59 4.52
C GLU A 115 -22.37 -5.97 3.96
N GLU A 116 -22.11 -6.89 4.88
CA GLU A 116 -22.49 -8.28 4.74
C GLU A 116 -23.87 -8.34 4.08
N ASN A 117 -23.94 -9.10 2.99
CA ASN A 117 -25.17 -9.50 2.33
C ASN A 117 -26.30 -9.71 3.35
N HIS A 118 -27.22 -8.77 3.47
CA HIS A 118 -28.53 -9.08 4.01
C HIS A 118 -29.25 -9.85 2.89
N PRO A 119 -29.49 -11.18 3.01
CA PRO A 119 -30.44 -11.80 2.13
C PRO A 119 -31.76 -11.06 2.38
N THR A 120 -32.30 -10.43 1.34
CA THR A 120 -33.67 -9.95 1.40
C THR A 120 -34.52 -11.19 1.65
N GLU A 121 -35.06 -11.33 2.86
CA GLU A 121 -36.20 -12.21 3.09
C GLU A 121 -37.33 -11.69 2.20
N GLU A 122 -37.37 -12.20 0.98
CA GLU A 122 -38.54 -12.14 0.12
C GLU A 122 -39.59 -13.04 0.76
N ASN A 123 -40.39 -12.43 1.62
CA ASN A 123 -41.63 -12.98 2.12
C ASN A 123 -42.56 -13.27 0.93
N ARG A 124 -42.72 -14.55 0.59
CA ARG A 124 -43.96 -15.06 -0.01
C ARG A 124 -44.21 -16.53 0.34
#